data_AF-A0A9X6RU19-F1
#
_entry.id   AF-A0A9X6RU19-F1
#
_cell.length_a   1.000
_cell.length_b   1.000
_cell.length_c   1.000
_cell.angle_alpha   90.00
_cell.angle_beta   90.00
_cell.angle_gamma   90.00
#
_symmetry.space_group_name_H-M   'P 1'
#
loop_
_entity.id
_entity.type
_entity.pdbx_description
1 polymer ?
#
loop_
_entity_poly.entity_id
_entity_poly.type
_entity_poly.pdbx_seq_one_letter_code
_entity_poly.pdbx_strand_id
1 'polypeptide(L)'
;MYSHLVTLVGDEEDGYYSCGMQAFNLPDVVLDGGIDPEVAVDLLNDFNLHNILEKPNLKDGDTISFTEDAPVYLLSHYIDNRYEQEDPFYNPCGVWKLESASAKKSIFQKLGSVLKGWKNT
;
A
#
# COMPACT_ATOMS: atom_id res chain seq x y z
N MET A 1 8.43 -18.18 9.81
CA MET A 1 8.26 -17.25 10.94
C MET A 1 7.34 -16.10 10.57
N TYR A 2 7.66 -15.29 9.56
CA TYR A 2 6.77 -14.23 9.03
C TYR A 2 5.34 -14.72 8.71
N SER A 3 5.20 -15.74 7.86
CA SER A 3 3.89 -16.29 7.45
C SER A 3 3.05 -16.92 8.57
N HIS A 4 3.60 -17.09 9.78
CA HIS A 4 2.85 -17.62 10.93
C HIS A 4 2.28 -16.50 11.80
N LEU A 5 2.72 -15.26 11.58
CA LEU A 5 2.38 -14.09 12.39
C LEU A 5 1.60 -13.06 11.59
N VAL A 6 1.79 -13.03 10.26
CA VAL A 6 1.18 -12.04 9.37
C VAL A 6 0.20 -12.75 8.45
N THR A 7 -1.04 -12.25 8.43
CA THR A 7 -2.10 -12.71 7.53
C THR A 7 -2.35 -11.65 6.48
N LEU A 8 -2.54 -12.06 5.22
CA LEU A 8 -2.98 -11.18 4.14
C LEU A 8 -4.50 -11.35 3.98
N VAL A 9 -5.23 -10.24 3.97
CA VAL A 9 -6.70 -10.20 3.96
C VAL A 9 -7.16 -9.23 2.87
N GLY A 10 -8.22 -9.58 2.16
CA GLY A 10 -8.82 -8.70 1.17
C GLY A 10 -9.35 -9.44 -0.05
N ASP A 11 -9.84 -8.64 -0.99
CA ASP A 11 -10.31 -9.08 -2.30
C ASP A 11 -10.08 -7.99 -3.35
N GLU A 12 -10.38 -8.31 -4.61
CA GLU A 12 -10.14 -7.42 -5.73
C GLU A 12 -11.02 -6.16 -5.70
N GLU A 13 -12.18 -6.17 -5.04
CA GLU A 13 -13.11 -5.03 -5.01
C GLU A 13 -12.72 -4.04 -3.90
N ASP A 14 -12.52 -4.53 -2.69
CA ASP A 14 -12.26 -3.70 -1.50
C ASP A 14 -10.75 -3.41 -1.27
N GLY A 15 -9.88 -4.17 -1.94
CA GLY A 15 -8.43 -4.09 -1.78
C GLY A 15 -7.88 -5.08 -0.77
N TYR A 16 -6.57 -4.99 -0.53
CA TYR A 16 -5.82 -5.97 0.25
C TYR A 16 -5.00 -5.30 1.34
N TYR A 17 -4.82 -5.99 2.46
CA TYR A 17 -3.96 -5.53 3.54
C TYR A 17 -3.27 -6.68 4.26
N SER A 18 -2.13 -6.39 4.88
CA SER A 18 -1.53 -7.28 5.88
C SER A 18 -2.07 -6.97 7.27
N CYS A 19 -2.13 -7.98 8.12
CA CYS A 19 -2.46 -7.85 9.54
C CYS A 19 -1.49 -8.69 10.36
N GLY A 20 -0.84 -8.07 11.35
CA GLY A 20 0.06 -8.75 12.28
C GLY A 20 1.51 -8.25 12.25
N MET A 21 1.83 -7.23 11.45
CA MET A 21 3.18 -6.65 11.39
C MET A 21 3.64 -6.04 12.72
N GLN A 22 2.72 -5.73 13.64
CA GLN A 22 3.03 -5.34 15.01
C GLN A 22 3.96 -6.33 15.75
N ALA A 23 3.91 -7.63 15.42
CA ALA A 23 4.82 -8.64 15.98
C ALA A 23 6.31 -8.36 15.65
N PHE A 24 6.57 -7.53 14.65
CA PHE A 24 7.89 -7.07 14.22
C PHE A 24 8.15 -5.60 14.56
N ASN A 25 7.27 -4.93 15.31
CA ASN A 25 7.26 -3.48 15.52
C ASN A 25 7.26 -2.69 14.20
N LEU A 26 6.46 -3.13 13.23
CA LEU A 26 6.35 -2.50 11.92
C LEU A 26 4.88 -2.21 11.57
N PRO A 27 4.61 -1.18 10.75
CA PRO A 27 3.27 -0.88 10.26
C PRO A 27 2.74 -2.03 9.40
N ASP A 28 1.43 -2.23 9.41
CA ASP A 28 0.77 -3.06 8.41
C ASP A 28 0.73 -2.35 7.05
N VAL A 29 0.37 -3.05 5.98
CA VAL A 29 0.35 -2.49 4.62
C VAL A 29 -1.05 -2.61 4.04
N VAL A 30 -1.49 -1.61 3.28
CA VAL A 30 -2.76 -1.61 2.56
C VAL A 30 -2.57 -1.20 1.10
N LEU A 31 -3.32 -1.86 0.24
CA LEU A 31 -3.43 -1.66 -1.20
C LEU A 31 -4.88 -1.32 -1.56
N ASP A 32 -5.07 -0.48 -2.56
CA ASP A 32 -6.40 -0.24 -3.13
C ASP A 32 -6.91 -1.47 -3.90
N GLY A 33 -8.22 -1.55 -4.10
CA GLY A 33 -8.85 -2.53 -4.99
C GLY A 33 -8.45 -2.35 -6.46
N GLY A 34 -8.85 -3.32 -7.29
CA GLY A 34 -8.53 -3.41 -8.72
C GLY A 34 -7.12 -3.93 -9.02
N ILE A 35 -6.46 -4.53 -8.03
CA ILE A 35 -5.18 -5.23 -8.18
C ILE A 35 -5.45 -6.73 -8.26
N ASP A 36 -4.82 -7.39 -9.22
CA ASP A 36 -4.85 -8.85 -9.33
C ASP A 36 -4.40 -9.52 -8.01
N PRO A 37 -5.11 -10.56 -7.52
CA PRO A 37 -4.81 -11.18 -6.23
C PRO A 37 -3.37 -11.68 -6.10
N GLU A 38 -2.80 -12.28 -7.14
CA GLU A 38 -1.42 -12.80 -7.09
C GLU A 38 -0.42 -11.64 -6.98
N VAL A 39 -0.64 -10.58 -7.76
CA VAL A 39 0.18 -9.36 -7.70
C VAL A 39 0.07 -8.67 -6.33
N ALA A 40 -1.12 -8.63 -5.74
CA ALA A 40 -1.33 -8.05 -4.41
C ALA A 40 -0.59 -8.84 -3.32
N VAL A 41 -0.64 -10.17 -3.38
CA VAL A 41 0.07 -11.05 -2.45
C VAL A 41 1.58 -10.85 -2.55
N ASP A 42 2.12 -10.81 -3.77
CA ASP A 42 3.54 -10.58 -4.00
C ASP A 42 3.96 -9.20 -3.48
N LEU A 43 3.21 -8.15 -3.80
CA LEU A 43 3.51 -6.78 -3.37
C LEU A 43 3.50 -6.62 -1.84
N LEU A 44 2.50 -7.19 -1.16
CA LEU A 44 2.42 -7.17 0.31
C LEU A 44 3.60 -7.90 0.94
N ASN A 45 3.93 -9.09 0.42
CA ASN A 45 5.04 -9.88 0.94
C ASN A 45 6.39 -9.22 0.69
N ASP A 46 6.64 -8.71 -0.51
CA ASP A 46 7.89 -8.05 -0.86
C ASP A 46 8.11 -6.82 0.00
N PHE A 47 7.08 -5.97 0.18
CA PHE A 47 7.19 -4.79 1.04
C PHE A 47 7.42 -5.17 2.50
N ASN A 48 6.66 -6.12 3.04
CA ASN A 48 6.78 -6.54 4.44
C ASN A 48 8.15 -7.17 4.71
N LEU A 49 8.61 -8.07 3.86
CA LEU A 49 9.90 -8.74 4.01
C LEU A 49 11.05 -7.74 3.85
N HIS A 50 10.96 -6.81 2.89
CA HIS A 50 11.94 -5.73 2.75
C HIS A 50 12.05 -4.90 4.04
N ASN A 51 10.93 -4.53 4.65
CA ASN A 51 10.94 -3.77 5.91
C ASN A 51 11.51 -4.58 7.09
N ILE A 52 11.21 -5.87 7.17
CA ILE A 52 11.72 -6.76 8.23
C ILE A 52 13.24 -6.96 8.12
N LEU A 53 13.73 -7.20 6.90
CA LEU A 53 15.12 -7.60 6.65
C LEU A 53 16.06 -6.38 6.55
N GLU A 54 15.69 -5.40 5.73
CA GLU A 54 16.56 -4.27 5.38
C GLU A 54 16.38 -3.07 6.31
N LYS A 55 15.25 -2.99 7.02
CA LYS A 55 14.90 -1.89 7.95
C LYS A 55 15.16 -0.51 7.32
N PRO A 56 14.60 -0.24 6.14
CA PRO A 56 14.78 1.03 5.46
C PRO A 56 14.24 2.18 6.31
N ASN A 57 14.87 3.36 6.20
CA ASN A 57 14.37 4.57 6.84
C ASN A 57 13.32 5.26 5.95
N LEU A 58 12.16 4.62 5.80
CA LEU A 58 11.05 5.12 4.98
C LEU A 58 10.33 6.29 5.65
N LYS A 59 9.85 7.22 4.83
CA LYS A 59 9.07 8.38 5.23
C LYS A 59 7.82 8.52 4.37
N ASP A 60 6.81 9.18 4.92
CA ASP A 60 5.63 9.60 4.17
C ASP A 60 6.05 10.40 2.93
N GLY A 61 5.48 10.05 1.77
CA GLY A 61 5.81 10.66 0.49
C GLY A 61 7.01 10.05 -0.23
N ASP A 62 7.74 9.11 0.38
CA ASP A 62 8.76 8.34 -0.33
C ASP A 62 8.14 7.45 -1.42
N THR A 63 8.98 6.95 -2.32
CA THR A 63 8.60 6.01 -3.36
C THR A 63 9.41 4.73 -3.28
N ILE A 64 8.81 3.59 -3.62
CA ILE A 64 9.50 2.30 -3.70
C ILE A 64 9.24 1.63 -5.05
N SER A 65 10.25 0.89 -5.54
CA SER A 65 10.14 -0.10 -6.61
C SER A 65 11.00 -1.30 -6.25
N PHE A 66 10.55 -2.51 -6.57
CA PHE A 66 11.25 -3.75 -6.19
C PHE A 66 12.22 -4.26 -7.27
N THR A 67 12.00 -3.88 -8.53
CA THR A 67 12.90 -4.19 -9.65
C THR A 67 12.97 -3.01 -10.62
N GLU A 68 13.92 -3.02 -11.56
CA GLU A 68 14.12 -1.93 -12.52
C GLU A 68 12.89 -1.69 -13.42
N ASP A 69 12.15 -2.76 -13.74
CA ASP A 69 10.95 -2.72 -14.59
C ASP A 69 9.64 -2.75 -13.78
N ALA A 70 9.69 -2.84 -12.45
CA ALA A 70 8.51 -2.87 -11.60
C ALA A 70 7.83 -1.48 -11.51
N PRO A 71 6.51 -1.45 -11.22
CA PRO A 71 5.81 -0.21 -10.94
C PRO A 71 6.43 0.53 -9.74
N VAL A 72 6.44 1.86 -9.82
CA VAL A 72 6.79 2.73 -8.69
C VAL A 72 5.54 3.00 -7.87
N TYR A 73 5.64 2.79 -6.56
CA TYR A 73 4.57 3.06 -5.60
C TYR A 73 4.92 4.28 -4.75
N LEU A 74 3.98 5.19 -4.58
CA LEU A 74 4.03 6.27 -3.60
C LEU A 74 3.56 5.74 -2.25
N LEU A 75 4.31 6.06 -1.21
CA LEU A 75 4.03 5.65 0.16
C LEU A 75 3.28 6.74 0.91
N SER A 76 2.24 6.34 1.64
CA SER A 76 1.59 7.18 2.64
C SER A 76 1.52 6.46 3.99
N HIS A 77 1.95 7.13 5.06
CA HIS A 77 1.91 6.58 6.42
C HIS A 77 0.82 7.25 7.26
N TYR A 78 0.03 6.46 7.97
CA TYR A 78 -0.96 7.00 8.90
C TYR A 78 -1.29 6.01 10.02
N ILE A 79 -1.87 6.52 11.11
CA ILE A 79 -2.41 5.68 12.17
C ILE A 79 -3.73 5.09 11.70
N ASP A 80 -3.83 3.76 11.79
CA ASP A 80 -5.05 3.05 11.45
C ASP A 80 -6.07 3.18 12.58
N ASN A 81 -7.19 3.85 12.29
CA ASN A 81 -8.27 4.07 13.25
C ASN A 81 -9.44 3.07 13.07
N ARG A 82 -9.24 1.99 12.31
CA ARG A 82 -10.25 0.92 12.16
C ARG A 82 -10.47 0.13 13.47
N TYR A 83 -9.46 0.10 14.33
CA TYR A 83 -9.46 -0.64 15.59
C TYR A 83 -9.15 0.30 16.76
N GLU A 84 -9.79 0.07 17.90
CA GLU A 84 -9.46 0.74 19.16
C GLU A 84 -8.12 0.21 19.70
N GLN A 85 -7.42 1.01 20.52
CA GLN A 85 -6.06 0.68 20.96
C GLN A 85 -5.95 -0.65 21.72
N GLU A 86 -7.01 -1.06 22.41
CA GLU A 86 -7.08 -2.32 23.16
C GLU A 86 -7.44 -3.54 22.29
N ASP A 87 -7.79 -3.33 21.02
CA ASP A 87 -8.14 -4.40 20.09
C ASP A 87 -6.89 -5.20 19.68
N PRO A 88 -6.93 -6.55 19.69
CA PRO A 88 -5.80 -7.38 19.25
C PRO A 88 -5.29 -7.09 17.84
N PHE A 89 -6.13 -6.52 16.96
CA PHE A 89 -5.78 -6.16 15.58
C PHE A 89 -5.25 -4.73 15.44
N TYR A 90 -5.26 -3.94 16.51
CA TYR A 90 -4.66 -2.61 16.49
C TYR A 90 -3.15 -2.70 16.33
N ASN A 91 -2.62 -2.03 15.30
CA ASN A 91 -1.19 -1.91 15.09
C ASN A 91 -0.71 -0.49 15.50
N PRO A 92 0.06 -0.36 16.61
CA PRO A 92 0.53 0.94 17.08
C PRO A 92 1.53 1.63 16.14
N CYS A 93 2.12 0.87 15.21
CA CYS A 93 3.00 1.41 14.18
C CYS A 93 2.23 2.02 13.00
N GLY A 94 0.89 1.92 12.99
CA GLY A 94 0.05 2.41 11.92
C GLY A 94 0.09 1.53 10.67
N VAL A 95 -0.13 2.15 9.52
CA VAL A 95 -0.18 1.49 8.22
C VAL A 95 0.56 2.27 7.14
N TRP A 96 1.15 1.53 6.20
CA TRP A 96 1.63 2.03 4.93
C TRP A 96 0.58 1.78 3.84
N LYS A 97 0.15 2.83 3.15
CA LYS A 97 -0.59 2.71 1.89
C LYS A 97 0.37 2.82 0.71
N LEU A 98 0.28 1.86 -0.21
CA LEU A 98 1.04 1.86 -1.46
C LEU A 98 0.10 2.19 -2.61
N GLU A 99 0.32 3.34 -3.25
CA GLU A 99 -0.45 3.77 -4.42
C GLU A 99 0.44 3.77 -5.65
N SER A 100 0.03 3.10 -6.73
CA SER A 100 0.79 3.15 -7.99
C SER A 100 0.92 4.60 -8.47
N ALA A 101 2.15 5.09 -8.64
CA ALA A 101 2.40 6.44 -9.12
C ALA A 101 1.88 6.65 -10.56
N SER A 102 1.75 5.57 -11.33
CA SER A 102 1.14 5.57 -12.67
C SER A 102 -0.38 5.82 -12.62
N ALA A 103 -1.06 5.29 -11.60
CA ALA A 103 -2.51 5.46 -11.43
C ALA A 103 -2.89 6.93 -11.15
N LYS A 104 -2.09 7.66 -10.36
CA LYS A 104 -2.28 9.11 -10.18
C LYS A 104 -2.16 9.87 -11.51
N LYS A 105 -1.21 9.47 -12.38
CA LYS A 105 -1.02 10.10 -13.70
C LYS A 105 -2.24 9.91 -14.62
N SER A 106 -2.97 8.80 -14.49
CA SER A 106 -4.18 8.52 -15.29
C SER A 106 -5.34 9.47 -14.96
N ILE A 107 -5.58 9.76 -13.68
CA ILE A 107 -6.64 10.68 -13.24
C ILE A 107 -6.35 12.11 -13.71
N PHE A 108 -5.11 12.59 -13.57
CA PHE A 108 -4.71 13.92 -14.05
C PHE A 108 -4.76 14.05 -15.59
N GLN A 109 -4.44 12.98 -16.34
CA GLN A 109 -4.61 12.98 -17.80
C GLN A 109 -6.09 13.01 -18.21
N LYS A 110 -6.95 12.27 -17.50
CA LYS A 110 -8.40 12.23 -17.76
C LYS A 110 -9.07 13.59 -17.48
N LEU A 111 -8.69 14.27 -16.40
CA LEU A 111 -9.15 15.64 -16.12
C LEU A 111 -8.59 16.67 -17.12
N GLY A 112 -7.34 16.52 -17.54
CA GLY A 112 -6.71 17.39 -18.54
C GLY A 112 -7.34 17.30 -19.93
N SER A 113 -7.87 16.14 -20.33
CA SER A 113 -8.59 16.00 -21.61
C SER A 113 -9.99 16.60 -21.56
N VAL A 114 -10.70 16.47 -20.42
CA VAL A 114 -12.04 17.04 -20.22
C VAL A 114 -11.99 18.58 -20.27
N LEU A 115 -10.98 19.20 -19.66
CA LEU A 115 -10.82 20.67 -19.69
C LEU A 115 -10.41 21.21 -21.07
N LYS A 116 -9.75 20.41 -21.91
CA LYS A 116 -9.46 20.79 -23.31
C LYS A 116 -10.69 20.69 -24.22
N GLY A 117 -11.68 19.87 -23.88
CA GLY A 117 -12.94 19.74 -24.63
C GLY A 117 -13.87 20.95 -24.49
N TRP A 118 -13.86 21.66 -23.36
CA TRP A 118 -14.71 22.83 -23.14
C TRP A 118 -14.30 24.03 -24.03
N LYS A 119 -13.02 24.18 -24.35
CA LYS A 119 -12.53 25.36 -25.09
C LYS A 119 -12.84 25.37 -26.60
N ASN A 120 -13.48 24.33 -27.13
CA ASN A 120 -13.82 24.20 -28.56
C ASN A 120 -15.33 23.92 -28.79
N THR A 121 -16.22 24.61 -28.07
CA THR A 121 -17.64 24.75 -28.44
C THR A 121 -18.05 26.20 -28.29
#